data_AF-A0A3S2MX12-F1
#
_entry.id   AF-A0A3S2MX12-F1
#
_cell.length_a   1.000
_cell.length_b   1.000
_cell.length_c   1.000
_cell.angle_alpha   90.00
_cell.angle_beta   90.00
_cell.angle_gamma   90.00
#
_symmetry.space_group_name_H-M   'P 1'
#
loop_
_entity.id
_entity.type
_entity.pdbx_description
1 polymer ?
#
loop_
_entity_poly.entity_id
_entity_poly.type
_entity_poly.pdbx_seq_one_letter_code
_entity_poly.pdbx_strand_id
1 'polypeptide(L)'
;MQELSRDIYDIYAEYEDEEDESPSMGFPRQISPSKKNYVININVGGKPYQIAYKMAAKYPKTRIGRLATYTDHNMKLDLCDDYIVTNNEYFFDRDPEIFHCIFQLLQDWGVVDQR
;
A
#
# COMPACT_ATOMS: atom_id res chain seq x y z
N MET A 1 17.56 -2.74 -10.01
CA MET A 1 16.11 -2.88 -9.82
C MET A 1 15.93 -3.15 -8.32
N GLN A 2 15.75 -2.07 -7.56
CA GLN A 2 15.90 -2.07 -6.10
C GLN A 2 14.66 -2.65 -5.42
N GLU A 3 14.93 -3.39 -4.34
CA GLU A 3 14.03 -4.21 -3.56
C GLU A 3 12.83 -3.40 -3.05
N LEU A 4 11.62 -3.83 -3.43
CA LEU A 4 10.37 -3.41 -2.82
C LEU A 4 10.06 -4.38 -1.67
N SER A 5 9.43 -3.87 -0.60
CA SER A 5 8.81 -4.62 0.50
C SER A 5 9.69 -4.94 1.71
N ARG A 6 10.10 -3.90 2.44
CA ARG A 6 10.05 -3.93 3.92
C ARG A 6 9.59 -2.54 4.36
N ASP A 7 8.30 -2.40 4.60
CA ASP A 7 7.79 -1.20 5.27
C ASP A 7 8.21 -1.27 6.74
N ILE A 8 8.48 -0.13 7.37
CA ILE A 8 9.10 0.00 8.71
C ILE A 8 8.37 -0.81 9.80
N TYR A 9 7.11 -1.17 9.56
CA TYR A 9 6.28 -1.99 10.45
C TYR A 9 6.60 -3.49 10.43
N ASP A 10 7.23 -4.03 9.38
CA ASP A 10 7.60 -5.45 9.33
C ASP A 10 8.66 -5.81 10.39
N ILE A 11 9.51 -4.83 10.75
CA ILE A 11 10.56 -5.01 11.77
C ILE A 11 9.94 -5.19 13.16
N TYR A 12 8.74 -4.64 13.40
CA TYR A 12 8.06 -4.73 14.69
C TYR A 12 7.24 -6.02 14.85
N ALA A 13 6.86 -6.66 13.74
CA ALA A 13 6.12 -7.93 13.75
C ALA A 13 7.01 -9.13 14.15
N GLU A 14 8.33 -8.96 14.15
CA GLU A 14 9.30 -9.99 14.54
C GLU A 14 9.68 -9.93 16.04
N TYR A 15 9.06 -9.05 16.85
CA TYR A 15 9.34 -8.93 18.30
C TYR A 15 8.30 -9.62 19.22
N GLU A 16 7.24 -10.22 18.68
CA GLU A 16 6.33 -11.05 19.45
C GLU A 16 6.66 -12.53 19.21
N ASP A 17 7.72 -12.99 19.87
CA ASP A 17 7.91 -14.33 20.46
C ASP A 17 9.42 -14.65 20.58
N GLU A 18 9.75 -15.36 21.66
CA GLU A 18 11.01 -16.07 21.94
C GLU A 18 12.03 -15.37 22.87
N GLU A 19 11.80 -15.55 24.18
CA GLU A 19 12.88 -15.68 25.16
C GLU A 19 13.68 -16.97 24.88
N ASP A 20 15.01 -16.86 24.96
CA ASP A 20 16.10 -17.87 25.00
C ASP A 20 16.92 -18.26 23.72
N GLU A 21 18.23 -17.98 23.84
CA GLU A 21 19.42 -18.72 23.33
C GLU A 21 20.00 -18.54 21.89
N SER A 22 20.94 -17.60 21.75
CA SER A 22 22.26 -17.61 21.04
C SER A 22 22.40 -17.88 19.49
N PRO A 23 23.47 -17.36 18.83
CA PRO A 23 23.44 -16.97 17.42
C PRO A 23 24.00 -18.01 16.43
N SER A 24 23.20 -18.40 15.44
CA SER A 24 23.65 -19.21 14.28
C SER A 24 23.64 -18.36 13.00
N MET A 25 24.79 -18.30 12.33
CA MET A 25 24.93 -17.74 10.98
C MET A 25 24.07 -18.55 10.00
N GLY A 26 22.92 -18.00 9.62
CA GLY A 26 22.05 -18.54 8.59
C GLY A 26 21.96 -17.60 7.40
N PHE A 27 22.32 -18.11 6.22
CA PHE A 27 22.13 -17.47 4.91
C PHE A 27 20.76 -16.78 4.80
N PRO A 28 20.64 -15.62 4.14
CA PRO A 28 19.34 -15.00 3.94
C PRO A 28 18.48 -15.97 3.16
N ARG A 29 17.45 -16.52 3.83
CA ARG A 29 16.40 -17.31 3.20
C ARG A 29 15.83 -16.41 2.11
N GLN A 30 16.08 -16.74 0.84
CA GLN A 30 15.39 -16.08 -0.26
C GLN A 30 13.92 -16.46 -0.13
N ILE A 31 13.19 -15.66 0.62
CA ILE A 31 11.74 -15.62 0.61
C ILE A 31 11.44 -15.03 -0.77
N SER A 32 11.20 -15.91 -1.75
CA SER A 32 10.60 -15.49 -3.00
C SER A 32 9.35 -14.69 -2.63
N PRO A 33 9.21 -13.41 -3.03
CA PRO A 33 8.01 -12.66 -2.71
C PRO A 33 6.86 -13.42 -3.35
N SER A 34 6.05 -14.07 -2.51
CA SER A 34 4.75 -14.56 -2.91
C SER A 34 4.07 -13.37 -3.57
N LYS A 35 3.46 -13.58 -4.75
CA LYS A 35 2.76 -12.54 -5.52
C LYS A 35 1.53 -12.06 -4.73
N LYS A 36 1.74 -11.44 -3.57
CA LYS A 36 0.73 -10.72 -2.82
C LYS A 36 0.49 -9.45 -3.62
N ASN A 37 -0.69 -9.33 -4.19
CA ASN A 37 -1.10 -8.08 -4.81
C ASN A 37 -1.13 -7.04 -3.69
N TYR A 38 -0.09 -6.20 -3.61
CA TYR A 38 -0.08 -5.07 -2.69
C TYR A 38 -1.26 -4.16 -3.05
N VAL A 39 -2.13 -3.91 -2.06
CA VAL A 39 -3.31 -3.03 -2.18
C VAL A 39 -3.14 -1.81 -1.27
N ILE A 40 -3.66 -0.67 -1.72
CA ILE A 40 -3.77 0.57 -0.96
C ILE A 40 -5.20 0.64 -0.42
N ASN A 41 -5.36 0.74 0.89
CA ASN A 41 -6.65 0.94 1.54
C ASN A 41 -6.93 2.45 1.60
N ILE A 42 -8.04 2.85 1.00
CA ILE A 42 -8.46 4.25 0.94
C ILE A 42 -9.89 4.36 1.43
N ASN A 43 -10.20 5.37 2.21
CA ASN A 43 -11.56 5.71 2.60
C ASN A 43 -11.87 7.12 2.10
N VAL A 44 -12.95 7.26 1.33
CA VAL A 44 -13.37 8.55 0.78
C VAL A 44 -14.74 8.89 1.30
N GLY A 45 -14.86 9.94 2.11
CA GLY A 45 -16.13 10.40 2.68
C GLY A 45 -16.87 9.32 3.48
N GLY A 46 -16.15 8.36 4.06
CA GLY A 46 -16.71 7.23 4.82
C GLY A 46 -16.90 5.93 4.03
N LYS A 47 -16.62 5.92 2.71
CA LYS A 47 -16.75 4.74 1.85
C LYS A 47 -15.36 4.12 1.60
N PRO A 48 -15.15 2.83 1.93
CA PRO A 48 -13.86 2.17 1.74
C PRO A 48 -13.65 1.71 0.29
N TYR A 49 -12.40 1.77 -0.16
CA TYR A 49 -11.91 1.36 -1.47
C TYR A 49 -10.56 0.65 -1.34
N GLN A 50 -10.34 -0.36 -2.17
CA GLN A 50 -9.05 -1.03 -2.30
C GLN A 50 -8.53 -0.91 -3.72
N ILE A 51 -7.32 -0.35 -3.86
CA ILE A 51 -6.70 -0.11 -5.17
C ILE A 51 -5.37 -0.84 -5.22
N ALA A 52 -5.15 -1.66 -6.24
CA ALA A 52 -3.86 -2.32 -6.42
C ALA A 52 -2.76 -1.28 -6.67
N TYR A 53 -1.63 -1.40 -5.96
CA TYR A 53 -0.48 -0.50 -6.11
C TYR A 53 -0.05 -0.39 -7.59
N LYS A 54 0.00 -1.51 -8.30
CA LYS A 54 0.35 -1.56 -9.72
C LYS A 54 -0.55 -0.70 -10.61
N MET A 55 -1.83 -0.58 -10.27
CA MET A 55 -2.81 0.19 -11.06
C MET A 55 -2.68 1.68 -10.77
N ALA A 56 -2.59 2.03 -9.48
CA ALA A 56 -2.35 3.40 -9.04
C ALA A 56 -1.04 3.97 -9.59
N ALA A 57 0.04 3.18 -9.58
CA ALA A 57 1.37 3.58 -10.02
C ALA A 57 1.44 3.92 -11.53
N LYS A 58 0.46 3.52 -12.34
CA LYS A 58 0.35 3.93 -13.76
C LYS A 58 0.13 5.43 -13.93
N TYR A 59 -0.41 6.09 -12.91
CA TYR A 59 -0.74 7.51 -12.95
C TYR A 59 0.02 8.27 -11.85
N PRO A 60 1.37 8.29 -11.87
CA PRO A 60 2.21 8.72 -10.74
C PRO A 60 2.08 10.20 -10.39
N LYS A 61 1.47 11.01 -11.27
CA LYS A 61 1.20 12.43 -11.02
C LYS A 61 -0.10 12.67 -10.25
N THR A 62 -0.98 11.67 -10.19
CA THR A 62 -2.23 11.74 -9.42
C THR A 62 -1.95 11.54 -7.93
N ARG A 63 -2.86 12.00 -7.07
CA ARG A 63 -2.72 11.83 -5.62
C ARG A 63 -2.61 10.36 -5.20
N ILE A 64 -3.44 9.50 -5.77
CA ILE A 64 -3.41 8.03 -5.55
C ILE A 64 -2.16 7.40 -6.16
N GLY A 65 -1.72 7.86 -7.33
CA GLY A 65 -0.46 7.38 -7.93
C GLY A 65 0.77 7.79 -7.12
N ARG A 66 0.75 8.96 -6.48
CA ARG A 66 1.80 9.36 -5.54
C ARG A 66 1.77 8.50 -4.27
N LEU A 67 0.59 8.18 -3.72
CA LEU A 67 0.47 7.20 -2.63
C LEU A 67 1.13 5.86 -2.97
N ALA A 68 0.98 5.41 -4.23
CA ALA A 68 1.56 4.16 -4.70
C ALA A 68 3.07 4.21 -4.95
N THR A 69 3.63 5.38 -5.26
CA THR A 69 5.03 5.53 -5.71
C THR A 69 5.95 6.14 -4.67
N TYR A 70 5.41 6.84 -3.66
CA TYR A 70 6.20 7.34 -2.54
C TYR A 70 6.65 6.18 -1.65
N THR A 71 7.91 6.25 -1.23
CA THR A 71 8.51 5.30 -0.29
C THR A 71 8.52 5.86 1.13
N ASP A 72 8.63 7.18 1.28
CA ASP A 72 8.52 7.86 2.56
C ASP A 72 7.05 7.92 3.01
N HIS A 73 6.77 7.39 4.19
CA HIS A 73 5.43 7.36 4.76
C HIS A 73 4.91 8.76 5.10
N ASN A 74 5.75 9.68 5.59
CA ASN A 74 5.33 11.05 5.90
C ASN A 74 4.86 11.77 4.63
N MET A 75 5.56 11.56 3.52
CA MET A 75 5.12 12.10 2.23
C MET A 75 3.79 11.52 1.75
N LYS A 76 3.42 10.30 2.18
CA LYS A 76 2.10 9.71 1.92
C LYS A 76 1.02 10.34 2.80
N LEU A 77 1.34 10.59 4.07
CA LEU A 77 0.42 11.26 5.01
C LEU A 77 0.06 12.67 4.52
N ASP A 78 0.98 13.38 3.87
CA ASP A 78 0.72 14.68 3.24
C ASP A 78 -0.28 14.62 2.05
N LEU A 79 -0.65 13.42 1.59
CA LEU A 79 -1.59 13.23 0.47
C LEU A 79 -3.03 13.01 0.94
N CYS A 80 -3.25 12.61 2.19
CA CYS A 80 -4.59 12.32 2.72
C CYS A 80 -5.01 13.36 3.75
N ASP A 81 -6.30 13.38 4.09
CA ASP A 81 -6.84 14.29 5.10
C ASP A 81 -6.72 13.68 6.51
N ASP A 82 -6.74 12.34 6.65
CA ASP A 82 -6.44 11.61 7.89
C ASP A 82 -5.88 10.20 7.58
N TYR A 83 -5.32 9.50 8.57
CA TYR A 83 -4.76 8.16 8.43
C TYR A 83 -5.06 7.26 9.63
N ILE A 84 -5.66 6.10 9.36
CA ILE A 84 -6.00 5.10 10.37
C ILE A 84 -4.92 4.01 10.37
N VAL A 85 -4.06 4.05 11.39
CA VAL A 85 -2.89 3.16 11.53
C VAL A 85 -3.31 1.68 11.58
N THR A 86 -4.38 1.34 12.31
CA THR A 86 -4.79 -0.05 12.52
C THR A 86 -5.11 -0.79 11.22
N ASN A 87 -5.57 -0.06 10.20
CA ASN A 87 -6.00 -0.63 8.92
C ASN A 87 -5.08 -0.21 7.76
N ASN A 88 -4.02 0.55 8.03
CA ASN A 88 -3.21 1.23 7.01
C ASN A 88 -4.11 1.93 5.97
N GLU A 89 -5.07 2.72 6.47
CA GLU A 89 -6.14 3.32 5.66
C GLU A 89 -5.95 4.84 5.55
N TYR A 90 -5.88 5.32 4.31
CA TYR A 90 -5.76 6.75 4.00
C TYR A 90 -7.16 7.35 3.79
N PHE A 91 -7.55 8.32 4.62
CA PHE A 91 -8.85 8.97 4.56
C PHE A 91 -8.82 10.24 3.71
N PHE A 92 -9.85 10.46 2.91
CA PHE A 92 -10.04 11.65 2.09
C PHE A 92 -11.43 12.24 2.36
N ASP A 93 -11.47 13.50 2.77
CA ASP A 93 -12.70 14.27 2.99
C ASP A 93 -13.21 14.79 1.64
N ARG A 94 -13.71 13.86 0.82
CA ARG A 94 -14.26 14.10 -0.51
C ARG A 94 -15.56 13.34 -0.69
N ASP A 95 -16.34 13.76 -1.68
CA ASP A 95 -17.58 13.10 -2.04
C ASP A 95 -17.32 11.66 -2.55
N PRO A 96 -17.87 10.62 -1.90
CA PRO A 96 -17.67 9.22 -2.29
C PRO A 96 -18.25 8.87 -3.66
N GLU A 97 -19.34 9.53 -4.09
CA GLU A 97 -20.00 9.23 -5.36
C GLU A 97 -19.23 9.83 -6.53
N ILE A 98 -18.65 11.03 -6.37
CA ILE A 98 -17.71 11.59 -7.37
C ILE A 98 -16.48 10.70 -7.49
N PHE A 99 -15.95 10.22 -6.36
CA PHE A 99 -14.77 9.36 -6.36
C PHE A 99 -15.03 8.00 -6.99
N HIS A 100 -16.25 7.45 -6.88
CA HIS A 100 -16.60 6.17 -7.46
C HIS A 100 -16.37 6.13 -8.99
N CYS A 101 -16.64 7.22 -9.70
CA CYS A 101 -16.32 7.34 -11.13
C CYS A 101 -14.81 7.20 -11.41
N ILE A 102 -13.97 7.83 -10.58
CA ILE A 102 -12.51 7.72 -10.69
C ILE A 102 -12.06 6.29 -10.40
N PHE A 103 -12.65 5.67 -9.39
CA PHE A 103 -12.36 4.28 -9.04
C PHE A 103 -12.71 3.33 -10.19
N GLN A 104 -13.88 3.46 -10.80
CA GLN A 104 -14.28 2.65 -11.95
C GLN A 104 -13.32 2.81 -13.12
N LEU A 105 -12.91 4.06 -13.43
CA LEU A 105 -11.88 4.31 -14.42
C LEU A 105 -10.57 3.58 -14.07
N LEU A 106 -10.08 3.68 -12.84
CA LEU A 106 -8.87 2.94 -12.46
C LEU A 106 -9.05 1.42 -12.63
N GLN A 107 -10.21 0.86 -12.29
CA GLN A 107 -10.51 -0.58 -12.43
C GLN A 107 -10.51 -1.04 -13.89
N ASP A 108 -11.21 -0.32 -14.77
CA ASP A 108 -11.33 -0.68 -16.19
C ASP A 108 -9.95 -0.75 -16.87
N TRP A 109 -9.07 0.21 -16.57
CA TRP A 109 -7.71 0.23 -17.08
C TRP A 109 -6.82 -0.90 -16.51
N GLY A 110 -7.16 -1.43 -15.33
CA GLY A 110 -6.54 -2.63 -14.79
C GLY A 110 -6.90 -3.91 -15.52
N VAL A 111 -8.08 -3.96 -16.15
CA VAL A 111 -8.56 -5.10 -16.95
C VAL A 111 -7.93 -5.09 -18.34
N VAL A 112 -7.81 -3.91 -18.97
CA VAL A 112 -7.23 -3.77 -20.32
C VAL A 112 -5.78 -4.24 -20.38
N ASP A 113 -5.01 -3.98 -19.33
CA ASP A 113 -3.57 -4.27 -19.29
C ASP A 113 -3.22 -5.73 -18.91
N GLN A 114 -4.23 -6.54 -18.55
CA GLN A 114 -4.05 -7.97 -18.31
C GLN A 114 -4.28 -8.84 -19.57
N ARG A 115 -4.47 -8.22 -20.73
CA ARG A 115 -4.56 -8.88 -22.04
C ARG A 115 -3.33 -8.59 -22.89
#